data_AF-A0A350CF15-F1
#
_entry.id   AF-A0A350CF15-F1
#
_cell.length_a   1.000
_cell.length_b   1.000
_cell.length_c   1.000
_cell.angle_alpha   90.00
_cell.angle_beta   90.00
_cell.angle_gamma   90.00
#
_symmetry.space_group_name_H-M   'P 1'
#
loop_
_entity.id
_entity.type
_entity.pdbx_description
1 polymer ?
#
loop_
_entity_poly.entity_id
_entity_poly.type
_entity_poly.pdbx_seq_one_letter_code
_entity_poly.pdbx_strand_id
1 'polypeptide(L)'
;MSDSLPELLERIESFRFDPPGCSLTFADRLARENGWSSGHADRVVREYLRFCVLAVRCDHPVTPSVDVDQAWHLHLTYTRSYWDHFCKTVLQQPLHHDPTTGGPSEGRKFRDWYARTLHSYYRLFHEHPPADIWPSPELRFADAAELRWINTRRFWLIRKPPHCTVWIGAMVVAALPGWDNLRNALLNWLPHGLHAGMAPALLALQAVVCFAMLLLCPIRDYWKKQSTSPQPLPSGEPTAEELAVLAGGRNRLLWLAVVRLRALGLITVDKPGLFRPARLVPCSEEPTEPPRLSPLDTAVLTGIRHQLALPALSRWAQSYHDRILRRLQYHKFVSESPITSPGILALQLCVPLLTFLASLPTLVNTACFPHSVWLTVGTIILSLMTGVQTSRITSYGRHVLLSKRIETLPEESDETQQ
;
A
#
# COMPACT_ATOMS: atom_id res chain seq x y z
N MET A 1 -47.23 22.49 -6.42
CA MET A 1 -47.82 21.27 -5.84
C MET A 1 -46.66 20.27 -5.75
N SER A 2 -46.42 19.64 -4.60
CA SER A 2 -45.43 18.56 -4.56
C SER A 2 -46.01 17.42 -5.38
N ASP A 3 -45.35 17.04 -6.47
CA ASP A 3 -45.72 15.84 -7.23
C ASP A 3 -45.76 14.62 -6.29
N SER A 4 -46.71 13.74 -6.59
CA SER A 4 -46.86 12.48 -5.87
C SER A 4 -45.71 11.53 -6.23
N LEU A 5 -45.38 10.59 -5.33
CA LEU A 5 -44.36 9.58 -5.58
C LEU A 5 -44.61 8.77 -6.88
N PRO A 6 -45.85 8.35 -7.20
CA PRO A 6 -46.14 7.66 -8.45
C PRO A 6 -45.82 8.49 -9.72
N GLU A 7 -46.15 9.78 -9.73
CA GLU A 7 -45.87 10.66 -10.89
C GLU A 7 -44.36 10.81 -11.13
N LEU A 8 -43.57 10.94 -10.04
CA LEU A 8 -42.11 10.99 -10.15
C LEU A 8 -41.53 9.67 -10.68
N LEU A 9 -42.04 8.53 -10.20
CA LEU A 9 -41.61 7.21 -10.66
C LEU A 9 -41.90 7.03 -12.16
N GLU A 10 -43.10 7.37 -12.62
CA GLU A 10 -43.48 7.25 -14.03
C GLU A 10 -42.56 8.10 -14.94
N ARG A 11 -42.25 9.35 -14.53
CA ARG A 11 -41.31 10.19 -15.28
C ARG A 11 -39.90 9.59 -15.33
N ILE A 12 -39.43 9.04 -14.23
CA ILE A 12 -38.10 8.44 -14.15
C ILE A 12 -38.03 7.13 -14.96
N GLU A 13 -39.07 6.30 -14.92
CA GLU A 13 -39.15 5.04 -15.68
C GLU A 13 -39.31 5.26 -17.20
N SER A 14 -39.94 6.36 -17.60
CA SER A 14 -40.06 6.76 -19.01
C SER A 14 -38.79 7.43 -19.57
N PHE A 15 -37.87 7.87 -18.71
CA PHE A 15 -36.61 8.46 -19.14
C PHE A 15 -35.77 7.46 -19.95
N ARG A 16 -35.10 7.97 -20.99
CA ARG A 16 -34.17 7.21 -21.84
C ARG A 16 -32.87 7.97 -21.92
N PHE A 17 -31.77 7.28 -21.60
CA PHE A 17 -30.43 7.84 -21.69
C PHE A 17 -29.97 7.99 -23.14
N ASP A 18 -30.34 7.02 -23.98
CA ASP A 18 -29.78 6.84 -25.31
C ASP A 18 -30.78 7.23 -26.41
N PRO A 19 -30.31 7.89 -27.47
CA PRO A 19 -31.13 8.06 -28.66
C PRO A 19 -31.37 6.71 -29.36
N PRO A 20 -32.47 6.56 -30.12
CA PRO A 20 -32.75 5.34 -30.87
C PRO A 20 -31.59 4.98 -31.82
N GLY A 21 -31.16 3.71 -31.83
CA GLY A 21 -30.14 3.21 -32.74
C GLY A 21 -28.69 3.53 -32.36
N CYS A 22 -28.43 4.02 -31.13
CA CYS A 22 -27.06 4.23 -30.66
C CYS A 22 -26.26 2.91 -30.63
N SER A 23 -25.03 2.92 -31.16
CA SER A 23 -24.14 1.75 -31.19
C SER A 23 -23.49 1.43 -29.85
N LEU A 24 -23.40 2.40 -28.94
CA LEU A 24 -22.86 2.23 -27.60
C LEU A 24 -23.83 2.88 -26.61
N THR A 25 -24.65 2.06 -25.97
CA THR A 25 -25.62 2.54 -25.00
C THR A 25 -24.94 3.06 -23.73
N PHE A 26 -25.69 3.81 -22.92
CA PHE A 26 -25.24 4.27 -21.61
C PHE A 26 -24.82 3.09 -20.72
N ALA A 27 -25.62 2.03 -20.70
CA ALA A 27 -25.34 0.81 -19.93
C ALA A 27 -24.09 0.08 -20.45
N ASP A 28 -23.91 -0.03 -21.78
CA ASP A 28 -22.72 -0.65 -22.36
C ASP A 28 -21.45 0.15 -22.06
N ARG A 29 -21.54 1.49 -22.11
CA ARG A 29 -20.42 2.35 -21.74
C ARG A 29 -20.08 2.19 -20.25
N LEU A 30 -21.09 2.19 -19.39
CA LEU A 30 -20.93 1.96 -17.95
C LEU A 30 -20.26 0.61 -17.67
N ALA A 31 -20.70 -0.45 -18.35
CA ALA A 31 -20.11 -1.78 -18.25
C ALA A 31 -18.63 -1.77 -18.67
N ARG A 32 -18.33 -1.16 -19.81
CA ARG A 32 -16.97 -1.10 -20.36
C ARG A 32 -16.01 -0.32 -19.46
N GLU A 33 -16.42 0.81 -18.91
CA GLU A 33 -15.56 1.67 -18.08
C GLU A 33 -15.26 1.07 -16.70
N ASN A 34 -16.17 0.26 -16.17
CA ASN A 34 -16.01 -0.38 -14.86
C ASN A 34 -15.59 -1.85 -14.93
N GLY A 35 -15.50 -2.43 -16.13
CA GLY A 35 -15.20 -3.85 -16.33
C GLY A 35 -16.32 -4.78 -15.84
N TRP A 36 -17.56 -4.29 -15.85
CA TRP A 36 -18.75 -5.06 -15.45
C TRP A 36 -19.33 -5.86 -16.62
N SER A 37 -20.14 -6.87 -16.30
CA SER A 37 -21.00 -7.50 -17.30
C SER A 37 -22.16 -6.56 -17.66
N SER A 38 -22.67 -6.65 -18.89
CA SER A 38 -23.82 -5.84 -19.35
C SER A 38 -25.01 -5.99 -18.40
N GLY A 39 -25.36 -7.23 -18.03
CA GLY A 39 -26.48 -7.49 -17.12
C GLY A 39 -26.28 -6.96 -15.70
N HIS A 40 -25.05 -6.71 -15.24
CA HIS A 40 -24.82 -6.01 -13.97
C HIS A 40 -24.96 -4.49 -14.15
N ALA A 41 -24.39 -3.92 -15.23
CA ALA A 41 -24.54 -2.50 -15.54
C ALA A 41 -26.02 -2.09 -15.71
N ASP A 42 -26.85 -2.92 -16.37
CA ASP A 42 -28.29 -2.67 -16.49
C ASP A 42 -28.99 -2.58 -15.13
N ARG A 43 -28.62 -3.45 -14.18
CA ARG A 43 -29.15 -3.38 -12.81
C ARG A 43 -28.70 -2.10 -12.13
N VAL A 44 -27.43 -1.74 -12.24
CA VAL A 44 -26.87 -0.51 -11.65
C VAL A 44 -27.57 0.74 -12.22
N VAL A 45 -27.89 0.78 -13.52
CA VAL A 45 -28.66 1.88 -14.12
C VAL A 45 -30.05 2.00 -13.47
N ARG A 46 -30.75 0.89 -13.24
CA ARG A 46 -32.05 0.90 -12.54
C ARG A 46 -31.91 1.41 -11.11
N GLU A 47 -30.88 0.95 -10.39
CA GLU A 47 -30.60 1.39 -9.03
C GLU A 47 -30.20 2.87 -8.94
N TYR A 48 -29.51 3.40 -9.95
CA TYR A 48 -29.22 4.82 -10.08
C TYR A 48 -30.48 5.67 -10.24
N LEU A 49 -31.43 5.23 -11.06
CA LEU A 49 -32.73 5.90 -11.19
C LEU A 49 -33.52 5.86 -9.86
N ARG A 50 -33.51 4.71 -9.15
CA ARG A 50 -34.09 4.60 -7.79
C ARG A 50 -33.38 5.53 -6.79
N PHE A 51 -32.06 5.67 -6.87
CA PHE A 51 -31.33 6.64 -6.05
C PHE A 51 -31.75 8.09 -6.34
N CYS A 52 -32.03 8.46 -7.58
CA CYS A 52 -32.54 9.79 -7.91
C CYS A 52 -33.92 10.05 -7.28
N VAL A 53 -34.80 9.05 -7.22
CA VAL A 53 -36.07 9.14 -6.46
C VAL A 53 -35.79 9.42 -4.99
N LEU A 54 -34.85 8.68 -4.37
CA LEU A 54 -34.47 8.89 -2.98
C LEU A 54 -33.95 10.31 -2.74
N ALA A 55 -33.08 10.80 -3.63
CA ALA A 55 -32.53 12.15 -3.52
C ALA A 55 -33.59 13.25 -3.59
N VAL A 56 -34.67 13.02 -4.35
CA VAL A 56 -35.80 13.95 -4.49
C VAL A 56 -36.79 13.85 -3.33
N ARG A 57 -37.01 12.65 -2.77
CA ARG A 57 -38.12 12.36 -1.84
C ARG A 57 -37.72 12.26 -0.38
N CYS A 58 -36.45 12.06 -0.06
CA CYS A 58 -35.99 12.03 1.33
C CYS A 58 -35.82 13.45 1.87
N ASP A 59 -36.30 13.70 3.09
CA ASP A 59 -36.11 14.98 3.81
C ASP A 59 -34.67 15.17 4.33
N HIS A 60 -33.72 14.44 3.76
CA HIS A 60 -32.41 14.26 4.32
C HIS A 60 -31.39 13.97 3.22
N PRO A 61 -30.12 14.39 3.35
CA PRO A 61 -29.10 14.05 2.36
C PRO A 61 -28.96 12.53 2.21
N VAL A 62 -28.86 12.06 0.97
CA VAL A 62 -28.66 10.66 0.63
C VAL A 62 -27.25 10.43 0.12
N THR A 63 -26.78 9.19 0.20
CA THR A 63 -25.44 8.81 -0.26
C THR A 63 -25.55 7.53 -1.07
N PRO A 64 -25.05 7.48 -2.32
CA PRO A 64 -25.13 6.30 -3.16
C PRO A 64 -24.13 5.21 -2.73
N SER A 65 -24.32 3.98 -3.20
CA SER A 65 -23.26 2.97 -3.21
C SER A 65 -22.18 3.33 -4.24
N VAL A 66 -21.04 2.65 -4.22
CA VAL A 66 -19.96 2.91 -5.19
C VAL A 66 -20.45 2.68 -6.61
N ASP A 67 -21.18 1.60 -6.88
CA ASP A 67 -21.61 1.26 -8.23
C ASP A 67 -22.63 2.27 -8.77
N VAL A 68 -23.58 2.69 -7.91
CA VAL A 68 -24.57 3.72 -8.26
C VAL A 68 -23.92 5.09 -8.47
N ASP A 69 -22.89 5.40 -7.69
CA ASP A 69 -22.09 6.62 -7.86
C ASP A 69 -21.33 6.62 -9.20
N GLN A 70 -20.85 5.47 -9.68
CA GLN A 70 -20.24 5.37 -11.02
C GLN A 70 -21.25 5.66 -12.14
N ALA A 71 -22.49 5.17 -12.01
CA ALA A 71 -23.54 5.51 -12.97
C ALA A 71 -23.87 7.01 -12.92
N TRP A 72 -23.92 7.61 -11.73
CA TRP A 72 -24.16 9.04 -11.58
C TRP A 72 -23.01 9.87 -12.18
N HIS A 73 -21.75 9.52 -11.89
CA HIS A 73 -20.58 10.14 -12.50
C HIS A 73 -20.61 10.06 -14.02
N LEU A 74 -20.96 8.89 -14.58
CA LEU A 74 -21.10 8.75 -16.02
C LEU A 74 -22.19 9.68 -16.56
N HIS A 75 -23.37 9.73 -15.92
CA HIS A 75 -24.47 10.59 -16.36
C HIS A 75 -24.10 12.07 -16.33
N LEU A 76 -23.33 12.53 -15.34
CA LEU A 76 -22.81 13.90 -15.29
C LEU A 76 -21.97 14.28 -16.51
N THR A 77 -21.29 13.31 -17.15
CA THR A 77 -20.56 13.56 -18.41
C THR A 77 -21.48 13.76 -19.62
N TYR A 78 -22.73 13.31 -19.56
CA TYR A 78 -23.77 13.53 -20.57
C TYR A 78 -24.50 14.83 -20.25
N THR A 79 -23.76 15.94 -20.20
CA THR A 79 -24.21 17.20 -19.57
C THR A 79 -25.59 17.69 -20.03
N ARG A 80 -25.91 17.61 -21.32
CA ARG A 80 -27.24 17.97 -21.85
C ARG A 80 -28.34 17.01 -21.41
N SER A 81 -28.07 15.70 -21.45
CA SER A 81 -29.00 14.69 -20.94
C SER A 81 -29.26 14.89 -19.45
N TYR A 82 -28.20 15.13 -18.68
CA TYR A 82 -28.28 15.31 -17.23
C TYR A 82 -28.99 16.62 -16.84
N TRP A 83 -28.54 17.77 -17.35
CA TRP A 83 -29.04 19.07 -16.89
C TRP A 83 -30.35 19.47 -17.59
N ASP A 84 -30.39 19.43 -18.91
CA ASP A 84 -31.51 19.97 -19.69
C ASP A 84 -32.71 19.02 -19.71
N HIS A 85 -32.45 17.72 -19.78
CA HIS A 85 -33.51 16.71 -19.83
C HIS A 85 -33.82 16.15 -18.44
N PHE A 86 -32.86 15.47 -17.82
CA PHE A 86 -33.11 14.73 -16.58
C PHE A 86 -33.43 15.65 -15.40
N CYS A 87 -32.54 16.59 -15.04
CA CYS A 87 -32.78 17.47 -13.90
C CYS A 87 -33.95 18.44 -14.15
N LYS A 88 -33.94 19.16 -15.28
CA LYS A 88 -34.95 20.20 -15.55
C LYS A 88 -36.33 19.63 -15.89
N THR A 89 -36.42 18.52 -16.63
CA THR A 89 -37.71 18.01 -17.15
C THR A 89 -38.21 16.80 -16.37
N VAL A 90 -37.33 15.83 -16.03
CA VAL A 90 -37.72 14.58 -15.35
C VAL A 90 -37.82 14.78 -13.83
N LEU A 91 -36.74 15.22 -13.19
CA LEU A 91 -36.69 15.48 -11.75
C LEU A 91 -37.38 16.81 -11.36
N GLN A 92 -37.44 17.76 -12.30
CA GLN A 92 -37.95 19.12 -12.13
C GLN A 92 -37.24 19.93 -11.02
N GLN A 93 -36.03 19.53 -10.66
CA GLN A 93 -35.17 20.24 -9.73
C GLN A 93 -33.69 19.89 -10.00
N PRO A 94 -32.75 20.78 -9.66
CA PRO A 94 -31.34 20.47 -9.78
C PRO A 94 -30.93 19.39 -8.77
N LEU A 95 -30.14 18.43 -9.23
CA LEU A 95 -29.48 17.46 -8.38
C LEU A 95 -27.96 17.65 -8.53
N HIS A 96 -27.30 18.15 -7.50
CA HIS A 96 -25.86 18.41 -7.53
C HIS A 96 -25.07 17.23 -6.95
N HIS A 97 -23.90 16.98 -7.52
CA HIS A 97 -22.93 16.03 -6.99
C HIS A 97 -21.76 16.82 -6.40
N ASP A 98 -21.60 16.71 -5.09
CA ASP A 98 -20.57 17.42 -4.34
C ASP A 98 -19.49 16.46 -3.85
N PRO A 99 -18.19 16.79 -4.01
CA PRO A 99 -17.11 15.97 -3.50
C PRO A 99 -17.07 15.99 -1.97
N THR A 100 -16.49 14.93 -1.39
CA THR A 100 -16.15 14.93 0.04
C THR A 100 -15.04 15.94 0.34
N THR A 101 -15.12 16.62 1.49
CA THR A 101 -14.01 17.44 2.00
C THR A 101 -12.93 16.62 2.75
N GLY A 102 -13.15 15.31 2.91
CA GLY A 102 -12.21 14.38 3.53
C GLY A 102 -12.16 14.45 5.07
N GLY A 103 -11.45 13.48 5.65
CA GLY A 103 -11.22 13.40 7.09
C GLY A 103 -12.23 12.56 7.88
N PRO A 104 -11.98 12.34 9.19
CA PRO A 104 -12.78 11.40 9.99
C PRO A 104 -14.23 11.83 10.23
N SER A 105 -14.49 13.13 10.32
CA SER A 105 -15.85 13.69 10.47
C SER A 105 -16.70 13.41 9.24
N GLU A 106 -16.19 13.72 8.05
CA GLU A 106 -16.83 13.41 6.76
C GLU A 106 -17.07 11.91 6.63
N GLY A 107 -16.09 11.08 6.99
CA GLY A 107 -16.25 9.63 6.98
C GLY A 107 -17.37 9.13 7.90
N ARG A 108 -17.59 9.75 9.07
CA ARG A 108 -18.74 9.44 9.94
C ARG A 108 -20.05 9.92 9.33
N LYS A 109 -20.07 11.15 8.79
CA LYS A 109 -21.24 11.76 8.13
C LYS A 109 -21.75 10.90 6.98
N PHE A 110 -20.90 10.51 6.04
CA PHE A 110 -21.32 9.71 4.89
C PHE A 110 -21.71 8.28 5.27
N ARG A 111 -21.11 7.69 6.32
CA ARG A 111 -21.56 6.39 6.85
C ARG A 111 -22.99 6.46 7.39
N ASP A 112 -23.30 7.49 8.16
CA ASP A 112 -24.65 7.74 8.67
C ASP A 112 -25.66 7.98 7.53
N TRP A 113 -25.31 8.87 6.59
CA TRP A 113 -26.17 9.18 5.43
C TRP A 113 -26.41 7.96 4.55
N TYR A 114 -25.40 7.13 4.31
CA TYR A 114 -25.56 5.88 3.55
C TYR A 114 -26.47 4.89 4.27
N ALA A 115 -26.29 4.67 5.59
CA ALA A 115 -27.17 3.80 6.37
C ALA A 115 -28.64 4.28 6.33
N ARG A 116 -28.86 5.59 6.46
CA ARG A 116 -30.19 6.20 6.29
C ARG A 116 -30.73 6.06 4.88
N THR A 117 -29.88 6.14 3.86
CA THR A 117 -30.27 5.92 2.45
C THR A 117 -30.83 4.52 2.25
N LEU A 118 -30.16 3.49 2.78
CA LEU A 118 -30.66 2.10 2.73
C LEU A 118 -31.99 1.93 3.47
N HIS A 119 -32.16 2.61 4.61
CA HIS A 119 -33.43 2.59 5.33
C HIS A 119 -34.56 3.28 4.55
N SER A 120 -34.28 4.45 3.96
CA SER A 120 -35.23 5.18 3.13
C SER A 120 -35.58 4.43 1.85
N TYR A 121 -34.64 3.69 1.27
CA TYR A 121 -34.89 2.76 0.16
C TYR A 121 -36.01 1.78 0.53
N TYR A 122 -35.87 1.07 1.65
CA TYR A 122 -36.88 0.11 2.10
C TYR A 122 -38.24 0.78 2.36
N ARG A 123 -38.23 1.99 2.94
CA ARG A 123 -39.46 2.74 3.20
C ARG A 123 -40.21 3.16 1.94
N LEU A 124 -39.48 3.54 0.89
CA LEU A 124 -40.08 4.06 -0.35
C LEU A 124 -40.44 2.97 -1.36
N PHE A 125 -39.63 1.90 -1.45
CA PHE A 125 -39.83 0.84 -2.43
C PHE A 125 -40.42 -0.44 -1.86
N HIS A 126 -40.53 -0.57 -0.53
CA HIS A 126 -40.97 -1.79 0.15
C HIS A 126 -40.14 -3.05 -0.17
N GLU A 127 -38.90 -2.84 -0.60
CA GLU A 127 -37.95 -3.87 -1.02
C GLU A 127 -36.59 -3.61 -0.37
N HIS A 128 -35.83 -4.66 -0.10
CA HIS A 128 -34.41 -4.49 0.22
C HIS A 128 -33.62 -4.24 -1.06
N PRO A 129 -32.67 -3.29 -1.05
CA PRO A 129 -31.84 -3.04 -2.22
C PRO A 129 -30.93 -4.25 -2.48
N PRO A 130 -30.60 -4.55 -3.75
CA PRO A 130 -29.76 -5.70 -4.11
C PRO A 130 -28.36 -5.56 -3.51
N ALA A 131 -27.96 -6.51 -2.65
CA ALA A 131 -26.75 -6.42 -1.84
C ALA A 131 -25.43 -6.43 -2.63
N ASP A 132 -25.44 -6.90 -3.89
CA ASP A 132 -24.30 -6.83 -4.80
C ASP A 132 -24.05 -5.41 -5.32
N ILE A 133 -25.07 -4.54 -5.34
CA ILE A 133 -24.98 -3.14 -5.77
C ILE A 133 -25.01 -2.19 -4.57
N TRP A 134 -25.78 -2.53 -3.53
CA TRP A 134 -25.95 -1.78 -2.28
C TRP A 134 -25.43 -2.61 -1.10
N PRO A 135 -24.10 -2.72 -0.95
CA PRO A 135 -23.51 -3.48 0.14
C PRO A 135 -23.77 -2.80 1.50
N SER A 136 -23.50 -3.51 2.59
CA SER A 136 -23.60 -2.94 3.93
C SER A 136 -22.67 -1.72 4.10
N PRO A 137 -22.94 -0.81 5.04
CA PRO A 137 -22.06 0.33 5.31
C PRO A 137 -20.61 -0.08 5.59
N GLU A 138 -20.39 -1.18 6.29
CA GLU A 138 -19.05 -1.69 6.59
C GLU A 138 -18.32 -2.06 5.30
N LEU A 139 -18.99 -2.78 4.40
CA LEU A 139 -18.42 -3.22 3.12
C LEU A 139 -18.20 -2.05 2.15
N ARG A 140 -19.16 -1.12 2.04
CA ARG A 140 -19.03 0.06 1.16
C ARG A 140 -17.78 0.89 1.49
N PHE A 141 -17.54 1.10 2.79
CA PHE A 141 -16.48 2.01 3.25
C PHE A 141 -15.18 1.29 3.65
N ALA A 142 -15.11 -0.04 3.60
CA ALA A 142 -13.89 -0.80 3.95
C ALA A 142 -12.72 -0.47 3.00
N ASP A 143 -12.98 -0.51 1.69
CA ASP A 143 -11.94 -0.46 0.66
C ASP A 143 -12.01 0.81 -0.23
N ALA A 144 -12.93 1.73 0.06
CA ALA A 144 -13.20 2.89 -0.80
C ALA A 144 -11.95 3.75 -1.10
N ALA A 145 -11.02 3.86 -0.14
CA ALA A 145 -9.78 4.63 -0.30
C ALA A 145 -8.73 3.96 -1.20
N GLU A 146 -8.89 2.67 -1.50
CA GLU A 146 -7.92 1.85 -2.24
C GLU A 146 -8.29 1.65 -3.72
N LEU A 147 -9.46 2.15 -4.14
CA LEU A 147 -9.88 2.09 -5.54
C LEU A 147 -8.98 2.99 -6.42
N ARG A 148 -8.48 2.44 -7.52
CA ARG A 148 -7.59 3.14 -8.47
C ARG A 148 -7.99 2.83 -9.89
N TRP A 149 -7.87 3.83 -10.76
CA TRP A 149 -8.01 3.66 -12.21
C TRP A 149 -6.71 3.09 -12.76
N ILE A 150 -6.81 2.01 -13.51
CA ILE A 150 -5.66 1.24 -13.98
C ILE A 150 -5.85 0.81 -15.43
N ASN A 151 -4.75 0.80 -16.18
CA ASN A 151 -4.74 0.34 -17.56
C ASN A 151 -4.45 -1.16 -17.59
N THR A 152 -5.46 -1.97 -17.87
CA THR A 152 -5.38 -3.45 -17.90
C THR A 152 -4.53 -4.01 -19.03
N ARG A 153 -4.16 -3.21 -20.05
CA ARG A 153 -3.16 -3.61 -21.05
C ARG A 153 -1.73 -3.49 -20.53
N ARG A 154 -1.50 -2.60 -19.57
CA ARG A 154 -0.16 -2.33 -19.01
C ARG A 154 0.10 -3.07 -17.71
N PHE A 155 -0.96 -3.40 -16.98
CA PHE A 155 -0.88 -4.02 -15.67
C PHE A 155 -1.72 -5.29 -15.62
N TRP A 156 -1.14 -6.36 -15.06
CA TRP A 156 -1.86 -7.58 -14.76
C TRP A 156 -2.64 -7.43 -13.46
N LEU A 157 -3.94 -7.70 -13.52
CA LEU A 157 -4.82 -7.74 -12.35
C LEU A 157 -4.99 -9.17 -11.89
N ILE A 158 -4.21 -9.56 -10.88
CA ILE A 158 -4.34 -10.87 -10.25
C ILE A 158 -5.10 -10.67 -8.95
N ARG A 159 -6.27 -11.31 -8.83
CA ARG A 159 -7.04 -11.32 -7.57
C ARG A 159 -6.14 -11.87 -6.48
N LYS A 160 -6.01 -11.14 -5.36
CA LYS A 160 -5.30 -11.64 -4.18
C LYS A 160 -5.95 -12.97 -3.78
N PRO A 161 -5.19 -14.08 -3.70
CA PRO A 161 -5.77 -15.34 -3.29
C PRO A 161 -6.35 -15.19 -1.89
N PRO A 162 -7.51 -15.82 -1.59
CA PRO A 162 -7.98 -15.86 -0.22
C PRO A 162 -6.89 -16.54 0.59
N HIS A 163 -6.37 -15.82 1.60
CA HIS A 163 -5.09 -16.05 2.26
C HIS A 163 -4.83 -17.49 2.74
N CYS A 164 -5.85 -18.34 2.86
CA CYS A 164 -5.69 -19.74 3.27
C CYS A 164 -5.49 -20.71 2.07
N THR A 165 -6.11 -20.48 0.91
CA THR A 165 -6.25 -21.53 -0.11
C THR A 165 -4.97 -21.81 -0.92
N VAL A 166 -4.26 -20.76 -1.35
CA VAL A 166 -3.00 -20.92 -2.11
C VAL A 166 -1.87 -21.45 -1.24
N TRP A 167 -1.83 -21.05 0.03
CA TRP A 167 -0.85 -21.58 0.97
C TRP A 167 -1.17 -23.04 1.31
N ILE A 168 -2.43 -23.41 1.57
CA ILE A 168 -2.80 -24.82 1.80
C ILE A 168 -2.48 -25.69 0.56
N GLY A 169 -2.81 -25.23 -0.65
CA GLY A 169 -2.51 -25.96 -1.89
C GLY A 169 -1.01 -26.14 -2.13
N ALA A 170 -0.23 -25.06 -2.00
CA ALA A 170 1.23 -25.12 -2.12
C ALA A 170 1.87 -25.95 -0.99
N MET A 171 1.30 -25.94 0.22
CA MET A 171 1.73 -26.74 1.35
C MET A 171 1.48 -28.23 1.14
N VAL A 172 0.31 -28.62 0.60
CA VAL A 172 0.00 -30.02 0.28
C VAL A 172 0.92 -30.53 -0.83
N VAL A 173 1.11 -29.75 -1.91
CA VAL A 173 1.99 -30.14 -3.02
C VAL A 173 3.47 -30.21 -2.59
N ALA A 174 3.93 -29.31 -1.72
CA ALA A 174 5.31 -29.35 -1.20
C ALA A 174 5.52 -30.45 -0.13
N ALA A 175 4.48 -30.81 0.63
CA ALA A 175 4.56 -31.85 1.66
C ALA A 175 4.54 -33.27 1.09
N LEU A 176 3.87 -33.50 -0.06
CA LEU A 176 3.76 -34.84 -0.65
C LEU A 176 5.13 -35.48 -0.99
N PRO A 177 6.05 -34.82 -1.71
CA PRO A 177 7.40 -35.37 -1.95
C PRO A 177 8.27 -35.41 -0.68
N GLY A 178 8.07 -34.47 0.25
CA GLY A 178 8.83 -34.41 1.51
C GLY A 178 8.48 -35.55 2.46
N TRP A 179 7.21 -35.94 2.53
CA TRP A 179 6.71 -37.03 3.37
C TRP A 179 7.19 -38.39 2.87
N ASP A 180 7.09 -38.65 1.56
CA ASP A 180 7.55 -39.90 0.98
C ASP A 180 9.08 -40.06 1.12
N ASN A 181 9.85 -38.98 0.96
CA ASN A 181 11.30 -39.00 1.15
C ASN A 181 11.71 -39.14 2.63
N LEU A 182 11.01 -38.48 3.56
CA LEU A 182 11.27 -38.63 5.01
C LEU A 182 10.93 -40.05 5.48
N ARG A 183 9.80 -40.61 5.04
CA ARG A 183 9.41 -42.00 5.34
C ARG A 183 10.45 -42.99 4.82
N ASN A 184 10.89 -42.84 3.57
CA ASN A 184 11.90 -43.71 2.97
C ASN A 184 13.28 -43.56 3.66
N ALA A 185 13.65 -42.36 4.08
CA ALA A 185 14.88 -42.11 4.83
C ALA A 185 14.84 -42.78 6.22
N LEU A 186 13.73 -42.67 6.96
CA LEU A 186 13.56 -43.31 8.27
C LEU A 186 13.57 -44.83 8.18
N LEU A 187 12.91 -45.40 7.17
CA LEU A 187 12.87 -46.85 6.95
C LEU A 187 14.25 -47.43 6.59
N ASN A 188 15.05 -46.69 5.82
CA ASN A 188 16.42 -47.09 5.46
C ASN A 188 17.48 -46.76 6.52
N TRP A 189 17.14 -45.95 7.53
CA TRP A 189 18.06 -45.57 8.61
C TRP A 189 18.19 -46.64 9.69
N LEU A 190 17.13 -47.44 9.91
CA LEU A 190 17.11 -48.50 10.93
C LEU A 190 18.14 -49.64 10.70
N PRO A 191 18.49 -50.06 9.45
CA PRO A 191 19.36 -51.22 9.27
C PRO A 191 20.77 -50.96 8.69
N HIS A 192 21.13 -49.77 8.17
CA HIS A 192 22.33 -49.63 7.28
C HIS A 192 23.42 -48.64 7.72
N GLY A 193 23.38 -48.12 8.95
CA GLY A 193 24.50 -47.37 9.53
C GLY A 193 24.69 -45.94 8.98
N LEU A 194 25.49 -45.16 9.72
CA LEU A 194 25.54 -43.68 9.70
C LEU A 194 25.86 -43.02 8.34
N HIS A 195 26.44 -43.72 7.37
CA HIS A 195 26.93 -43.09 6.13
C HIS A 195 25.90 -43.00 4.98
N ALA A 196 24.86 -43.85 4.96
CA ALA A 196 23.89 -43.90 3.84
C ALA A 196 22.60 -43.09 4.08
N GLY A 197 22.27 -42.76 5.34
CA GLY A 197 20.98 -42.14 5.71
C GLY A 197 21.01 -40.64 6.02
N MET A 198 22.20 -40.03 6.19
CA MET A 198 22.29 -38.63 6.65
C MET A 198 21.87 -37.60 5.61
N ALA A 199 22.23 -37.77 4.34
CA ALA A 199 21.92 -36.79 3.30
C ALA A 199 20.40 -36.65 3.02
N PRO A 200 19.61 -37.73 2.91
CA PRO A 200 18.14 -37.64 2.80
C PRO A 200 17.49 -37.03 4.04
N ALA A 201 17.98 -37.36 5.24
CA ALA A 201 17.45 -36.83 6.50
C ALA A 201 17.70 -35.32 6.64
N LEU A 202 18.87 -34.84 6.22
CA LEU A 202 19.21 -33.41 6.17
C LEU A 202 18.38 -32.64 5.14
N LEU A 203 18.13 -33.22 3.96
CA LEU A 203 17.25 -32.62 2.95
C LEU A 203 15.80 -32.52 3.43
N ALA A 204 15.30 -33.55 4.13
CA ALA A 204 13.97 -33.52 4.72
C ALA A 204 13.86 -32.47 5.85
N LEU A 205 14.88 -32.37 6.72
CA LEU A 205 14.95 -31.34 7.74
C LEU A 205 14.97 -29.93 7.12
N GLN A 206 15.72 -29.74 6.04
CA GLN A 206 15.78 -28.46 5.33
C GLN A 206 14.44 -28.10 4.68
N ALA A 207 13.73 -29.07 4.10
CA ALA A 207 12.37 -28.87 3.60
C ALA A 207 11.39 -28.45 4.71
N VAL A 208 11.47 -29.08 5.89
CA VAL A 208 10.66 -28.73 7.07
C VAL A 208 10.98 -27.32 7.60
N VAL A 209 12.26 -26.93 7.65
CA VAL A 209 12.66 -25.57 8.05
C VAL A 209 12.15 -24.53 7.05
N CYS A 210 12.26 -24.80 5.74
CA CYS A 210 11.72 -23.92 4.71
C CYS A 210 10.19 -23.80 4.81
N PHE A 211 9.50 -24.91 5.09
CA PHE A 211 8.06 -24.97 5.31
C PHE A 211 7.63 -24.15 6.55
N ALA A 212 8.33 -24.30 7.68
CA ALA A 212 8.09 -23.49 8.86
C ALA A 212 8.34 -21.99 8.61
N MET A 213 9.35 -21.64 7.83
CA MET A 213 9.65 -20.24 7.46
C MET A 213 8.56 -19.63 6.56
N LEU A 214 8.03 -20.37 5.60
CA LEU A 214 6.92 -19.92 4.75
C LEU A 214 5.61 -19.75 5.53
N LEU A 215 5.38 -20.57 6.55
CA LEU A 215 4.22 -20.48 7.45
C LEU A 215 4.29 -19.30 8.44
N LEU A 216 5.46 -19.08 9.04
CA LEU A 216 5.63 -18.10 10.12
C LEU A 216 5.70 -16.65 9.61
N CYS A 217 6.16 -16.41 8.38
CA CYS A 217 6.23 -15.06 7.79
C CYS A 217 4.87 -14.35 7.63
N PRO A 218 3.83 -14.95 7.01
CA PRO A 218 2.53 -14.31 6.85
C PRO A 218 1.76 -14.18 8.17
N ILE A 219 1.92 -15.14 9.08
CA ILE A 219 1.39 -15.05 10.45
C ILE A 219 2.02 -13.83 11.14
N ARG A 220 3.35 -13.74 11.17
CA ARG A 220 4.05 -12.58 11.73
C ARG A 220 3.58 -11.24 11.15
N ASP A 221 3.42 -11.16 9.84
CA ASP A 221 3.00 -9.91 9.18
C ASP A 221 1.54 -9.56 9.45
N TYR A 222 0.67 -10.56 9.63
CA TYR A 222 -0.71 -10.39 10.08
C TYR A 222 -0.78 -9.88 11.52
N TRP A 223 -0.06 -10.50 12.46
CA TRP A 223 0.00 -10.06 13.86
C TRP A 223 0.61 -8.65 14.01
N LYS A 224 1.60 -8.30 13.17
CA LYS A 224 2.15 -6.93 13.12
C LYS A 224 1.11 -5.89 12.71
N LYS A 225 0.26 -6.19 11.73
CA LYS A 225 -0.79 -5.26 11.29
C LYS A 225 -1.85 -5.04 12.36
N GLN A 226 -2.18 -6.07 13.13
CA GLN A 226 -3.24 -6.04 14.12
C GLN A 226 -2.84 -5.38 15.47
N SER A 227 -1.55 -5.34 15.80
CA SER A 227 -1.07 -4.82 17.10
C SER A 227 -0.81 -3.31 17.15
N THR A 228 -0.78 -2.61 16.01
CA THR A 228 -0.55 -1.16 15.96
C THR A 228 -1.85 -0.36 15.91
N SER A 229 -2.48 -0.17 17.06
CA SER A 229 -3.43 0.94 17.23
C SER A 229 -2.64 2.26 17.26
N PRO A 230 -2.97 3.24 16.38
CA PRO A 230 -2.27 4.52 16.36
C PRO A 230 -2.52 5.28 17.65
N GLN A 231 -1.46 5.65 18.37
CA GLN A 231 -1.57 6.68 19.39
C GLN A 231 -1.49 8.05 18.71
N PRO A 232 -2.37 9.01 19.07
CA PRO A 232 -2.28 10.36 18.54
C PRO A 232 -0.93 10.98 18.92
N LEU A 233 -0.30 11.71 17.99
CA LEU A 233 0.89 12.50 18.30
C LEU A 233 0.58 13.45 19.47
N PRO A 234 1.52 13.66 20.41
CA PRO A 234 1.47 14.86 21.23
C PRO A 234 1.62 16.07 20.29
N SER A 235 0.53 16.82 20.13
CA SER A 235 0.43 18.15 19.51
C SER A 235 1.61 18.58 18.62
N GLY A 236 1.53 18.31 17.32
CA GLY A 236 2.46 18.84 16.31
C GLY A 236 2.65 17.88 15.14
N GLU A 237 2.79 18.41 13.93
CA GLU A 237 3.16 17.63 12.76
C GLU A 237 4.56 17.01 12.94
N PRO A 238 4.85 15.82 12.35
CA PRO A 238 6.19 15.25 12.38
C PRO A 238 7.19 16.20 11.70
N THR A 239 8.31 16.41 12.36
CA THR A 239 9.38 17.27 11.88
C THR A 239 10.03 16.70 10.61
N ALA A 240 10.67 17.55 9.80
CA ALA A 240 11.38 17.09 8.61
C ALA A 240 12.49 16.06 8.92
N GLU A 241 13.09 16.12 10.11
CA GLU A 241 14.10 15.16 10.58
C GLU A 241 13.48 13.78 10.90
N GLU A 242 12.32 13.76 11.54
CA GLU A 242 11.54 12.54 11.78
C GLU A 242 11.10 11.90 10.46
N LEU A 243 10.63 12.71 9.50
CA LEU A 243 10.28 12.24 8.16
C LEU A 243 11.49 11.69 7.40
N ALA A 244 12.65 12.34 7.50
CA ALA A 244 13.88 11.86 6.88
C ALA A 244 14.32 10.50 7.47
N VAL A 245 14.24 10.34 8.80
CA VAL A 245 14.53 9.06 9.46
C VAL A 245 13.51 7.98 9.06
N LEU A 246 12.23 8.31 8.93
CA LEU A 246 11.21 7.38 8.43
C LEU A 246 11.44 6.97 6.97
N ALA A 247 11.84 7.90 6.10
CA ALA A 247 12.00 7.64 4.66
C ALA A 247 13.23 6.79 4.32
N GLY A 248 14.31 6.89 5.09
CA GLY A 248 15.54 6.16 4.78
C GLY A 248 16.62 6.23 5.86
N GLY A 249 16.20 6.40 7.12
CA GLY A 249 17.06 6.35 8.29
C GLY A 249 18.17 7.40 8.28
N ARG A 250 19.33 7.01 8.79
CA ARG A 250 20.49 7.88 8.99
C ARG A 250 20.98 8.57 7.72
N ASN A 251 20.96 7.88 6.58
CA ASN A 251 21.46 8.45 5.33
C ASN A 251 20.55 9.56 4.81
N ARG A 252 19.22 9.40 4.91
CA ARG A 252 18.27 10.45 4.55
C ARG A 252 18.36 11.64 5.50
N LEU A 253 18.59 11.39 6.80
CA LEU A 253 18.82 12.45 7.79
C LEU A 253 20.07 13.29 7.46
N LEU A 254 21.17 12.64 7.05
CA LEU A 254 22.38 13.34 6.59
C LEU A 254 22.10 14.20 5.35
N TRP A 255 21.39 13.64 4.36
CA TRP A 255 21.05 14.39 3.14
C TRP A 255 20.15 15.59 3.40
N LEU A 256 19.22 15.50 4.35
CA LEU A 256 18.41 16.64 4.78
C LEU A 256 19.31 17.78 5.29
N ALA A 257 20.28 17.48 6.15
CA ALA A 257 21.22 18.46 6.67
C ALA A 257 22.10 19.07 5.57
N VAL A 258 22.62 18.24 4.66
CA VAL A 258 23.41 18.71 3.50
C VAL A 258 22.60 19.64 2.60
N VAL A 259 21.34 19.31 2.32
CA VAL A 259 20.46 20.16 1.51
C VAL A 259 20.18 21.50 2.21
N ARG A 260 19.89 21.49 3.51
CA ARG A 260 19.68 22.72 4.31
C ARG A 260 20.93 23.60 4.33
N LEU A 261 22.09 23.02 4.61
CA LEU A 261 23.37 23.76 4.62
C LEU A 261 23.70 24.36 3.26
N ARG A 262 23.38 23.65 2.17
CA ARG A 262 23.57 24.17 0.80
C ARG A 262 22.59 25.30 0.49
N ALA A 263 21.33 25.18 0.90
CA ALA A 263 20.32 26.22 0.72
C ALA A 263 20.68 27.51 1.48
N LEU A 264 21.36 27.38 2.63
CA LEU A 264 21.91 28.50 3.40
C LEU A 264 23.23 29.06 2.84
N GLY A 265 23.73 28.52 1.73
CA GLY A 265 24.98 28.98 1.12
C GLY A 265 26.25 28.62 1.91
N LEU A 266 26.17 27.73 2.91
CA LEU A 266 27.29 27.42 3.80
C LEU A 266 28.24 26.35 3.25
N ILE A 267 27.76 25.53 2.31
CA ILE A 267 28.53 24.45 1.69
C ILE A 267 28.32 24.43 0.18
N THR A 268 29.37 24.04 -0.53
CA THR A 268 29.37 23.77 -1.96
C THR A 268 29.86 22.36 -2.26
N VAL A 269 29.66 21.91 -3.50
CA VAL A 269 30.15 20.62 -3.99
C VAL A 269 31.33 20.88 -4.92
N ASP A 270 32.52 20.49 -4.49
CA ASP A 270 33.69 20.48 -5.35
C ASP A 270 33.76 19.15 -6.13
N LYS A 271 33.84 19.24 -7.45
CA LYS A 271 34.03 18.10 -8.35
C LYS A 271 35.30 18.32 -9.19
N PRO A 272 36.50 18.07 -8.64
CA PRO A 272 37.74 18.53 -9.25
C PRO A 272 38.28 17.61 -10.38
N GLY A 273 37.46 16.74 -11.00
CA GLY A 273 37.90 15.94 -12.16
C GLY A 273 37.09 14.66 -12.46
N LEU A 274 37.50 13.93 -13.51
CA LEU A 274 36.79 12.76 -14.07
C LEU A 274 36.81 11.50 -13.18
N PHE A 275 37.80 11.37 -12.29
CA PHE A 275 38.01 10.18 -11.41
C PHE A 275 38.07 10.50 -9.92
N ARG A 276 37.81 11.76 -9.51
CA ARG A 276 37.75 12.13 -8.09
C ARG A 276 36.29 12.20 -7.62
N PRO A 277 35.95 11.54 -6.49
CA PRO A 277 34.60 11.65 -5.95
C PRO A 277 34.32 13.09 -5.51
N ALA A 278 33.07 13.54 -5.73
CA ALA A 278 32.63 14.85 -5.31
C ALA A 278 32.80 15.02 -3.78
N ARG A 279 33.31 16.18 -3.35
CA ARG A 279 33.49 16.51 -1.94
C ARG A 279 32.62 17.70 -1.56
N LEU A 280 32.11 17.66 -0.34
CA LEU A 280 31.46 18.80 0.28
C LEU A 280 32.55 19.70 0.85
N VAL A 281 32.53 20.99 0.50
CA VAL A 281 33.52 21.98 0.92
C VAL A 281 32.77 23.17 1.53
N PRO A 282 33.25 23.75 2.65
CA PRO A 282 32.64 24.96 3.20
C PRO A 282 32.84 26.15 2.25
N CYS A 283 31.84 27.03 2.17
CA CYS A 283 31.97 28.28 1.41
C CYS A 283 32.92 29.25 2.13
N SER A 284 33.66 30.04 1.35
CA SER A 284 34.70 30.96 1.85
C SER A 284 34.12 32.25 2.45
N GLU A 285 32.92 32.64 2.03
CA GLU A 285 32.19 33.80 2.52
C GLU A 285 31.10 33.32 3.47
N GLU A 286 31.23 33.62 4.78
CA GLU A 286 30.17 33.37 5.74
C GLU A 286 29.09 34.47 5.60
N PRO A 287 27.79 34.13 5.70
CA PRO A 287 26.71 35.10 5.62
C PRO A 287 26.87 36.20 6.68
N THR A 288 26.53 37.45 6.33
CA THR A 288 26.66 38.63 7.18
C THR A 288 25.88 38.53 8.50
N GLU A 289 24.81 37.73 8.53
CA GLU A 289 24.10 37.31 9.74
C GLU A 289 24.17 35.78 9.90
N PRO A 290 24.53 35.26 11.09
CA PRO A 290 24.63 33.82 11.30
C PRO A 290 23.25 33.17 11.24
N PRO A 291 23.01 32.21 10.32
CA PRO A 291 21.73 31.52 10.23
C PRO A 291 21.47 30.65 11.48
N ARG A 292 20.21 30.52 11.88
CA ARG A 292 19.82 29.59 12.95
C ARG A 292 19.98 28.15 12.46
N LEU A 293 21.09 27.53 12.83
CA LEU A 293 21.38 26.12 12.50
C LEU A 293 20.77 25.18 13.54
N SER A 294 20.20 24.06 13.06
CA SER A 294 19.85 22.98 13.98
C SER A 294 21.11 22.32 14.55
N PRO A 295 21.03 21.65 15.71
CA PRO A 295 22.17 20.91 16.25
C PRO A 295 22.75 19.86 15.30
N LEU A 296 21.92 19.28 14.42
CA LEU A 296 22.34 18.37 13.36
C LEU A 296 23.14 19.10 12.28
N ASP A 297 22.63 20.24 11.80
CA ASP A 297 23.28 21.04 10.75
C ASP A 297 24.65 21.55 11.22
N THR A 298 24.74 22.03 12.47
CA THR A 298 26.00 22.45 13.09
C THR A 298 27.01 21.30 13.16
N ALA A 299 26.56 20.10 13.55
CA ALA A 299 27.43 18.93 13.64
C ALA A 299 27.94 18.49 12.26
N VAL A 300 27.07 18.48 11.25
CA VAL A 300 27.44 18.13 9.87
C VAL A 300 28.39 19.17 9.27
N LEU A 301 28.11 20.46 9.47
CA LEU A 301 28.97 21.55 9.02
C LEU A 301 30.36 21.48 9.65
N THR A 302 30.44 21.20 10.96
CA THR A 302 31.71 21.00 11.68
C THR A 302 32.49 19.82 11.10
N GLY A 303 31.82 18.70 10.83
CA GLY A 303 32.45 17.56 10.18
C GLY A 303 32.97 17.86 8.76
N ILE A 304 32.24 18.67 8.00
CA ILE A 304 32.65 19.14 6.66
C ILE A 304 33.87 20.06 6.76
N ARG A 305 33.92 20.97 7.75
CA ARG A 305 35.10 21.82 8.03
C ARG A 305 36.34 21.00 8.36
N HIS A 306 36.18 19.88 9.06
CA HIS A 306 37.24 18.90 9.31
C HIS A 306 37.53 17.95 8.14
N GLN A 307 36.96 18.20 6.95
CA GLN A 307 37.15 17.41 5.73
C GLN A 307 36.78 15.92 5.89
N LEU A 308 35.80 15.61 6.75
CA LEU A 308 35.33 14.24 6.92
C LEU A 308 34.63 13.73 5.65
N ALA A 309 34.94 12.49 5.27
CA ALA A 309 34.23 11.81 4.19
C ALA A 309 32.76 11.50 4.58
N LEU A 310 31.88 11.38 3.58
CA LEU A 310 30.45 11.06 3.78
C LEU A 310 30.17 9.88 4.74
N PRO A 311 30.91 8.75 4.71
CA PRO A 311 30.69 7.67 5.67
C PRO A 311 30.99 8.08 7.12
N ALA A 312 31.98 8.95 7.34
CA ALA A 312 32.30 9.46 8.67
C ALA A 312 31.26 10.48 9.15
N LEU A 313 30.76 11.34 8.26
CA LEU A 313 29.64 12.24 8.54
C LEU A 313 28.35 11.47 8.89
N SER A 314 28.07 10.37 8.18
CA SER A 314 26.95 9.47 8.50
C SER A 314 27.10 8.87 9.90
N ARG A 315 28.31 8.45 10.31
CA ARG A 315 28.57 7.98 11.68
C ARG A 315 28.39 9.08 12.73
N TRP A 316 28.76 10.32 12.41
CA TRP A 316 28.54 11.48 13.27
C TRP A 316 27.04 11.76 13.50
N ALA A 317 26.21 11.58 12.47
CA ALA A 317 24.75 11.69 12.58
C ALA A 317 24.10 10.51 13.34
N GLN A 318 24.85 9.48 13.75
CA GLN A 318 24.31 8.29 14.42
C GLN A 318 23.60 8.63 15.73
N SER A 319 24.21 9.46 16.58
CA SER A 319 23.63 9.81 17.89
C SER A 319 22.31 10.58 17.74
N TYR A 320 22.20 11.44 16.72
CA TYR A 320 20.98 12.15 16.35
C TYR A 320 19.93 11.19 15.80
N HIS A 321 20.33 10.32 14.88
CA HIS A 321 19.48 9.27 14.34
C HIS A 321 18.89 8.40 15.45
N ASP A 322 19.69 7.95 16.41
CA ASP A 322 19.23 7.07 17.49
C ASP A 322 18.26 7.76 18.45
N ARG A 323 18.43 9.07 18.70
CA ARG A 323 17.46 9.86 19.48
C ARG A 323 16.12 9.97 18.76
N ILE A 324 16.13 10.32 17.48
CA ILE A 324 14.91 10.42 16.66
C ILE A 324 14.26 9.04 16.53
N LEU A 325 15.05 7.99 16.31
CA LEU A 325 14.56 6.62 16.19
C LEU A 325 13.87 6.15 17.47
N ARG A 326 14.44 6.42 18.66
CA ARG A 326 13.80 6.12 19.94
C ARG A 326 12.45 6.83 20.08
N ARG A 327 12.36 8.09 19.68
CA ARG A 327 11.10 8.85 19.68
C ARG A 327 10.08 8.25 18.70
N LEU A 328 10.51 7.89 17.49
CA LEU A 328 9.65 7.22 16.50
C LEU A 328 9.18 5.83 16.96
N GLN A 329 10.02 5.10 17.70
CA GLN A 329 9.66 3.82 18.32
C GLN A 329 8.64 4.01 19.45
N TYR A 330 8.86 4.99 20.33
CA TYR A 330 7.93 5.36 21.39
C TYR A 330 6.53 5.69 20.84
N HIS A 331 6.46 6.43 19.72
CA HIS A 331 5.21 6.75 19.02
C HIS A 331 4.74 5.66 18.05
N LYS A 332 5.34 4.47 18.06
CA LYS A 332 4.96 3.30 17.25
C LYS A 332 4.99 3.52 15.72
N PHE A 333 5.77 4.49 15.23
CA PHE A 333 6.04 4.64 13.80
C PHE A 333 7.04 3.61 13.27
N VAL A 334 7.92 3.12 14.16
CA VAL A 334 8.93 2.11 13.87
C VAL A 334 8.83 1.01 14.93
N SER A 335 8.90 -0.26 14.54
CA SER A 335 8.85 -1.36 15.50
C SER A 335 10.12 -1.44 16.35
N GLU A 336 9.99 -1.65 17.66
CA GLU A 336 11.11 -1.80 18.61
C GLU A 336 11.96 -3.05 18.37
N SER A 337 11.38 -4.10 17.79
CA SER A 337 12.04 -5.40 17.68
C SER A 337 12.87 -5.54 16.40
N PRO A 338 14.17 -5.86 16.48
CA PRO A 338 14.84 -6.56 15.39
C PRO A 338 14.28 -7.98 15.37
N ILE A 339 13.28 -8.26 14.52
CA ILE A 339 12.73 -9.63 14.43
C ILE A 339 13.72 -10.59 13.76
N THR A 340 14.79 -10.07 13.16
CA THR A 340 15.99 -10.88 12.92
C THR A 340 16.92 -10.70 14.10
N SER A 341 16.80 -11.56 15.12
CA SER A 341 17.97 -11.77 15.97
C SER A 341 19.10 -12.22 15.03
N PRO A 342 20.33 -11.70 15.17
CA PRO A 342 21.45 -12.18 14.37
C PRO A 342 21.60 -13.71 14.47
N GLY A 343 21.11 -14.32 15.57
CA GLY A 343 21.00 -15.77 15.72
C GLY A 343 20.03 -16.45 14.75
N ILE A 344 18.86 -15.86 14.44
CA ILE A 344 17.91 -16.43 13.46
C ILE A 344 18.50 -16.33 12.05
N LEU A 345 19.12 -15.20 11.68
CA LEU A 345 19.76 -15.05 10.38
C LEU A 345 21.00 -15.95 10.23
N ALA A 346 21.77 -16.13 11.31
CA ALA A 346 22.88 -17.07 11.36
C ALA A 346 22.37 -18.51 11.22
N LEU A 347 21.31 -18.91 11.93
CA LEU A 347 20.70 -20.24 11.78
C LEU A 347 20.18 -20.47 10.35
N GLN A 348 19.61 -19.44 9.73
CA GLN A 348 19.08 -19.45 8.35
C GLN A 348 20.15 -19.61 7.28
N LEU A 349 21.38 -19.15 7.53
CA LEU A 349 22.50 -19.27 6.58
C LEU A 349 23.39 -20.48 6.89
N CYS A 350 23.52 -20.85 8.16
CA CYS A 350 24.33 -21.99 8.59
C CYS A 350 23.72 -23.32 8.18
N VAL A 351 22.39 -23.49 8.23
CA VAL A 351 21.75 -24.77 7.86
C VAL A 351 21.95 -25.10 6.36
N PRO A 352 21.67 -24.20 5.39
CA PRO A 352 21.96 -24.46 3.97
C PRO A 352 23.45 -24.63 3.66
N LEU A 353 24.32 -23.92 4.39
CA LEU A 353 25.77 -24.03 4.23
C LEU A 353 26.28 -25.40 4.73
N LEU A 354 25.81 -25.85 5.89
CA LEU A 354 26.18 -27.15 6.45
C LEU A 354 25.65 -28.31 5.60
N THR A 355 24.46 -28.20 5.02
CA THR A 355 23.94 -29.21 4.09
C THR A 355 24.66 -29.21 2.74
N PHE A 356 25.07 -28.04 2.25
CA PHE A 356 25.97 -27.96 1.09
C PHE A 356 27.33 -28.62 1.37
N LEU A 357 27.95 -28.31 2.50
CA LEU A 357 29.24 -28.90 2.91
C LEU A 357 29.13 -30.41 3.15
N ALA A 358 28.03 -30.90 3.73
CA ALA A 358 27.79 -32.32 3.93
C ALA A 358 27.51 -33.11 2.63
N SER A 359 27.11 -32.42 1.55
CA SER A 359 26.85 -33.02 0.23
C SER A 359 28.02 -32.91 -0.74
N LEU A 360 29.11 -32.24 -0.36
CA LEU A 360 30.37 -32.17 -1.12
C LEU A 360 31.04 -33.53 -1.42
N PRO A 361 31.02 -34.53 -0.52
CA PRO A 361 31.59 -35.86 -0.82
C PRO A 361 30.79 -36.61 -1.89
N THR A 362 29.46 -36.44 -1.91
CA THR A 362 28.55 -37.01 -2.92
C THR A 362 28.62 -36.30 -4.28
N LEU A 363 29.20 -35.09 -4.33
CA LEU A 363 29.38 -34.28 -5.54
C LEU A 363 30.43 -34.88 -6.51
N VAL A 364 31.28 -35.79 -6.05
CA VAL A 364 32.34 -36.43 -6.85
C VAL A 364 31.83 -37.66 -7.62
N ASN A 365 30.65 -38.20 -7.27
CA ASN A 365 30.14 -39.45 -7.84
C ASN A 365 28.66 -39.33 -8.29
N THR A 366 28.50 -38.92 -9.56
CA THR A 366 27.34 -39.03 -10.49
C THR A 366 25.94 -38.44 -10.17
N ALA A 367 25.31 -37.97 -11.26
CA ALA A 367 23.87 -37.75 -11.59
C ALA A 367 22.95 -36.83 -10.76
N CYS A 368 23.19 -36.58 -9.46
CA CYS A 368 22.28 -35.75 -8.64
C CYS A 368 22.62 -34.24 -8.60
N PHE A 369 23.47 -33.79 -9.52
CA PHE A 369 24.03 -32.43 -9.61
C PHE A 369 23.01 -31.26 -9.61
N PRO A 370 21.80 -31.33 -10.20
CA PRO A 370 20.95 -30.14 -10.30
C PRO A 370 20.22 -29.81 -9.00
N HIS A 371 19.58 -30.78 -8.35
CA HIS A 371 18.51 -30.48 -7.39
C HIS A 371 18.99 -29.92 -6.05
N SER A 372 20.12 -30.40 -5.51
CA SER A 372 20.64 -29.93 -4.22
C SER A 372 21.22 -28.52 -4.30
N VAL A 373 21.94 -28.20 -5.37
CA VAL A 373 22.49 -26.85 -5.61
C VAL A 373 21.37 -25.84 -5.81
N TRP A 374 20.35 -26.15 -6.61
CA TRP A 374 19.19 -25.27 -6.79
C TRP A 374 18.38 -25.08 -5.50
N LEU A 375 18.27 -26.09 -4.63
CA LEU A 375 17.63 -25.95 -3.32
C LEU A 375 18.44 -25.03 -2.39
N THR A 376 19.76 -25.19 -2.33
CA THR A 376 20.62 -24.33 -1.50
C THR A 376 20.62 -22.90 -2.01
N VAL A 377 20.73 -22.68 -3.32
CA VAL A 377 20.63 -21.35 -3.92
C VAL A 377 19.23 -20.75 -3.68
N GLY A 378 18.17 -21.53 -3.86
CA GLY A 378 16.79 -21.10 -3.60
C GLY A 378 16.54 -20.72 -2.14
N THR A 379 17.14 -21.44 -1.19
CA THR A 379 17.02 -21.15 0.25
C THR A 379 17.86 -19.95 0.68
N ILE A 380 19.03 -19.75 0.09
CA ILE A 380 19.83 -18.53 0.28
C ILE A 380 19.08 -17.32 -0.30
N ILE A 381 18.53 -17.42 -1.51
CA ILE A 381 17.74 -16.34 -2.13
C ILE A 381 16.49 -16.05 -1.31
N LEU A 382 15.73 -17.07 -0.89
CA LEU A 382 14.54 -16.89 -0.06
C LEU A 382 14.87 -16.29 1.32
N SER A 383 15.98 -16.70 1.94
CA SER A 383 16.47 -16.12 3.20
C SER A 383 16.93 -14.67 3.03
N LEU A 384 17.59 -14.34 1.92
CA LEU A 384 17.94 -12.96 1.57
C LEU A 384 16.68 -12.14 1.31
N MET A 385 15.71 -12.65 0.56
CA MET A 385 14.45 -11.93 0.29
C MET A 385 13.62 -11.71 1.56
N THR A 386 13.52 -12.70 2.45
CA THR A 386 12.79 -12.59 3.73
C THR A 386 13.53 -11.74 4.76
N GLY A 387 14.87 -11.76 4.77
CA GLY A 387 15.70 -10.88 5.58
C GLY A 387 15.68 -9.42 5.12
N VAL A 388 15.72 -9.18 3.81
CA VAL A 388 15.67 -7.85 3.18
C VAL A 388 14.28 -7.21 3.28
N GLN A 389 13.20 -7.99 3.40
CA GLN A 389 11.83 -7.46 3.44
C GLN A 389 11.29 -7.04 4.81
N THR A 390 12.09 -7.01 5.88
CA THR A 390 11.60 -6.50 7.17
C THR A 390 11.73 -4.98 7.27
N SER A 391 10.86 -4.25 6.55
CA SER A 391 10.66 -2.82 6.80
C SER A 391 10.39 -2.61 8.29
N ARG A 392 11.25 -1.83 8.96
CA ARG A 392 11.07 -1.45 10.37
C ARG A 392 9.92 -0.45 10.55
N ILE A 393 9.48 0.19 9.46
CA ILE A 393 8.39 1.16 9.44
C ILE A 393 7.06 0.42 9.58
N THR A 394 6.24 0.84 10.55
CA THR A 394 4.88 0.30 10.74
C THR A 394 3.95 0.79 9.64
N SER A 395 2.78 0.16 9.48
CA SER A 395 1.76 0.64 8.52
C SER A 395 1.35 2.09 8.80
N TYR A 396 1.31 2.47 10.09
CA TYR A 396 1.05 3.83 10.54
C TYR A 396 2.18 4.80 10.15
N GLY A 397 3.45 4.44 10.39
CA GLY A 397 4.59 5.25 9.92
C GLY A 397 4.65 5.41 8.41
N ARG A 398 4.25 4.38 7.66
CA ARG A 398 4.15 4.47 6.20
C ARG A 398 3.02 5.40 5.77
N HIS A 399 1.86 5.33 6.43
CA HIS A 399 0.75 6.25 6.16
C HIS A 399 1.15 7.70 6.41
N VAL A 400 1.78 8.00 7.55
CA VAL A 400 2.23 9.37 7.88
C VAL A 400 3.27 9.90 6.89
N LEU A 401 4.21 9.05 6.46
CA LEU A 401 5.19 9.41 5.45
C LEU A 401 4.53 9.75 4.10
N LEU A 402 3.51 8.99 3.71
CA LEU A 402 2.80 9.17 2.43
C LEU A 402 1.72 10.26 2.47
N SER A 403 1.18 10.59 3.65
CA SER A 403 0.14 11.60 3.80
C SER A 403 0.67 13.03 3.76
N LYS A 404 1.98 13.25 3.91
CA LYS A 404 2.57 14.58 3.68
C LYS A 404 2.58 14.87 2.18
N ARG A 405 1.58 15.64 1.75
CA ARG A 405 1.51 16.25 0.43
C ARG A 405 2.76 17.11 0.25
N ILE A 406 3.44 17.00 -0.90
CA ILE A 406 4.35 18.04 -1.37
C ILE A 406 3.44 19.24 -1.60
N GLU A 407 3.40 20.19 -0.66
CA GLU A 407 2.89 21.51 -0.96
C GLU A 407 3.78 22.02 -2.09
N THR A 408 3.21 22.03 -3.29
CA THR A 408 3.82 22.63 -4.47
C THR A 408 4.28 24.01 -4.05
N LEU A 409 5.58 24.28 -4.24
CA LEU A 409 6.13 25.62 -4.15
C LEU A 409 5.16 26.57 -4.86
N PRO A 410 4.78 27.71 -4.25
CA PRO A 410 3.98 28.69 -4.97
C PRO A 410 4.71 28.99 -6.29
N GLU A 411 4.01 28.82 -7.41
CA GLU A 411 4.50 29.30 -8.70
C GLU A 411 4.84 30.77 -8.49
N GLU A 412 6.11 31.12 -8.71
CA GLU A 412 6.51 32.52 -8.86
C GLU A 412 5.61 33.10 -9.94
N SER A 413 4.68 33.96 -9.53
CA SER A 413 3.89 34.76 -10.43
C SER A 413 4.85 35.58 -11.28
N ASP A 414 4.78 35.37 -12.60
CA ASP A 414 5.38 36.18 -13.64
C ASP A 414 4.98 37.66 -13.46
N GLU A 415 5.73 38.40 -12.64
CA GLU A 415 5.73 39.86 -12.64
C GLU A 415 6.86 40.33 -13.56
N THR A 416 6.68 40.14 -14.87
CA THR A 416 7.41 40.93 -15.86
C THR A 416 6.52 41.22 -17.05
N GLN A 417 5.69 42.26 -16.94
CA GLN A 417 5.23 43.10 -18.07
C GLN A 417 4.59 44.39 -17.53
N GLN A 418 5.44 45.37 -17.24
CA GLN A 418 5.15 46.79 -17.41
C GLN A 418 6.22 47.40 -18.30
#